data_AF-W7TPA8-F1
#
_entry.id   AF-W7TPA8-F1
#
_cell.length_a   1.000
_cell.length_b   1.000
_cell.length_c   1.000
_cell.angle_alpha   90.00
_cell.angle_beta   90.00
_cell.angle_gamma   90.00
#
_symmetry.space_group_name_H-M   'P 1'
#
loop_
_entity.id
_entity.type
_entity.pdbx_description
1 polymer ?
#
loop_
_entity_poly.entity_id
_entity_poly.type
_entity_poly.pdbx_seq_one_letter_code
_entity_poly.pdbx_strand_id
1 'polypeptide(L)'
;MRVGSGRIKRVSSRACQGVDRVRDRVVHHAARGLASILRRVRSRLPSTDAECKFDVVTSVGERTTVCVPRETCAFQYRFGDVMLDRCCRLKAPGEALTDPVP
;
A
#
# COMPACT_ATOMS: atom_id res chain seq x y z
N MET A 1 4.40 -28.72 -48.83
CA MET A 1 3.39 -27.99 -48.03
C MET A 1 3.79 -26.50 -48.01
N ARG A 2 3.00 -25.61 -48.62
CA ARG A 2 3.29 -24.16 -48.66
C ARG A 2 2.49 -23.47 -47.56
N VAL A 3 3.17 -22.98 -46.53
CA VAL A 3 2.55 -22.14 -45.50
C VAL A 3 2.26 -20.79 -46.15
N GLY A 4 0.97 -20.51 -46.35
CA GLY A 4 0.48 -19.27 -46.93
C GLY A 4 0.89 -18.08 -46.07
N SER A 5 1.63 -17.15 -46.64
CA SER A 5 2.06 -15.91 -46.02
C SER A 5 0.84 -15.00 -45.83
N GLY A 6 0.23 -15.06 -44.64
CA GLY A 6 -0.85 -14.17 -44.23
C GLY A 6 -0.34 -12.75 -44.12
N ARG A 7 -0.85 -11.85 -44.97
CA ARG A 7 -0.50 -10.44 -44.99
C ARG A 7 -1.11 -9.74 -43.77
N ILE A 8 -0.35 -9.67 -42.66
CA ILE A 8 -0.73 -8.84 -41.51
C ILE A 8 -0.80 -7.39 -42.00
N LYS A 9 -2.02 -6.85 -42.12
CA LYS A 9 -2.23 -5.43 -42.45
C LYS A 9 -1.72 -4.61 -41.26
N ARG A 10 -0.57 -3.96 -41.42
CA ARG A 10 -0.07 -2.99 -40.45
C ARG A 10 -1.09 -1.85 -40.32
N VAL A 11 -1.70 -1.74 -39.14
CA VAL A 11 -2.51 -0.57 -38.77
C VAL A 11 -1.63 0.67 -38.84
N SER A 12 -2.12 1.72 -39.51
CA SER A 12 -1.40 2.97 -39.70
C SER A 12 -1.05 3.60 -38.35
N SER A 13 0.22 4.01 -38.15
CA SER A 13 0.68 4.58 -36.87
C SER A 13 -0.10 5.85 -36.48
N ARG A 14 -0.67 6.58 -37.46
CA ARG A 14 -1.52 7.75 -37.21
C ARG A 14 -2.85 7.41 -36.55
N ALA A 15 -3.41 6.22 -36.81
CA ALA A 15 -4.64 5.76 -36.16
C ALA A 15 -4.39 5.36 -34.70
N CYS A 16 -3.21 4.82 -34.38
CA CYS A 16 -2.82 4.52 -33.00
C CYS A 16 -2.54 5.80 -32.19
N GLN A 17 -1.97 6.84 -32.81
CA GLN A 17 -1.62 8.11 -32.13
C GLN A 17 -2.81 8.79 -31.44
N GLY A 18 -4.02 8.72 -32.02
CA GLY A 18 -5.21 9.28 -31.40
C GLY A 18 -5.61 8.53 -30.13
N VAL A 19 -5.61 7.20 -30.20
CA VAL A 19 -5.96 6.30 -29.09
C VAL A 19 -4.91 6.38 -27.98
N ASP A 20 -3.62 6.43 -28.34
CA ASP A 20 -2.51 6.58 -27.39
C ASP A 20 -2.61 7.90 -26.62
N ARG A 21 -2.92 9.02 -27.29
CA ARG A 21 -3.11 10.32 -26.62
C ARG A 21 -4.28 10.33 -25.65
N VAL A 22 -5.40 9.69 -26.00
CA VAL A 22 -6.55 9.57 -25.10
C VAL A 22 -6.21 8.71 -23.90
N ARG A 23 -5.57 7.55 -24.11
CA ARG A 23 -5.08 6.67 -23.04
C ARG A 23 -4.13 7.42 -22.10
N ASP A 24 -3.14 8.13 -22.64
CA ASP A 24 -2.15 8.86 -21.85
C ASP A 24 -2.80 9.94 -20.98
N ARG A 25 -3.80 10.67 -21.50
CA ARG A 25 -4.56 11.63 -20.69
C ARG A 25 -5.34 10.96 -19.58
N VAL A 26 -6.05 9.86 -19.86
CA VAL A 26 -6.81 9.12 -18.85
C VAL A 26 -5.89 8.61 -17.75
N VAL A 27 -4.77 7.97 -18.12
CA VAL A 27 -3.76 7.48 -17.19
C VAL A 27 -3.19 8.63 -16.36
N HIS A 28 -2.87 9.77 -16.98
CA HIS A 28 -2.34 10.92 -16.28
C HIS A 28 -3.31 11.45 -15.21
N HIS A 29 -4.59 11.59 -15.55
CA HIS A 29 -5.59 12.07 -14.59
C HIS A 29 -5.83 11.06 -13.46
N ALA A 30 -5.89 9.77 -13.78
CA ALA A 30 -5.97 8.71 -12.78
C ALA A 30 -4.77 8.74 -11.83
N ALA A 31 -3.55 8.84 -12.36
CA ALA A 31 -2.32 8.93 -11.56
C ALA A 31 -2.30 10.16 -10.66
N ARG A 32 -2.69 11.34 -11.16
CA ARG A 32 -2.81 12.56 -10.34
C ARG A 32 -3.84 12.42 -9.22
N GLY A 33 -4.98 11.80 -9.52
CA GLY A 33 -6.04 11.53 -8.55
C GLY A 33 -5.53 10.63 -7.42
N LEU A 34 -4.94 9.49 -7.78
CA LEU A 34 -4.36 8.54 -6.83
C LEU A 34 -3.24 9.15 -6.01
N ALA A 35 -2.31 9.90 -6.62
CA ALA A 35 -1.23 10.58 -5.91
C ALA A 35 -1.77 11.56 -4.84
N SER A 36 -2.84 12.29 -5.17
CA SER A 36 -3.48 13.22 -4.24
C SER A 36 -4.18 12.51 -3.08
N ILE A 37 -4.75 11.33 -3.31
CA ILE A 37 -5.36 10.49 -2.26
C ILE A 37 -4.27 9.91 -1.37
N LEU A 38 -3.23 9.30 -1.94
CA LEU A 38 -2.11 8.72 -1.20
C LEU A 38 -1.42 9.75 -0.31
N ARG A 39 -1.24 10.98 -0.79
CA ARG A 39 -0.68 12.07 0.03
C ARG A 39 -1.53 12.33 1.28
N ARG A 40 -2.86 12.34 1.15
CA ARG A 40 -3.79 12.56 2.27
C ARG A 40 -3.82 11.39 3.25
N VAL A 41 -3.72 10.16 2.75
CA VAL A 41 -3.59 8.97 3.60
C VAL A 41 -2.27 9.02 4.36
N ARG A 42 -1.15 9.27 3.66
CA ARG A 42 0.17 9.35 4.28
C ARG A 42 0.26 10.43 5.36
N SER A 43 -0.42 11.57 5.20
CA SER A 43 -0.46 12.61 6.23
C SER A 43 -1.25 12.22 7.49
N ARG A 44 -2.00 11.11 7.47
CA ARG A 44 -2.73 10.57 8.63
C ARG A 44 -2.04 9.35 9.24
N LEU A 45 -0.99 8.83 8.60
CA LEU A 45 -0.22 7.72 9.16
C LEU A 45 0.68 8.24 10.28
N PRO A 46 0.92 7.42 11.32
CA PRO A 46 1.87 7.76 12.34
C PRO A 46 3.27 7.91 11.73
N SER A 47 3.94 8.97 12.16
CA SER A 47 5.29 9.35 11.78
C SER A 47 6.28 9.22 12.95
N THR A 48 5.78 8.99 14.16
CA THR A 48 6.60 8.74 15.35
C THR A 48 6.10 7.55 16.19
N ASP A 49 6.98 6.96 17.00
CA ASP A 49 6.62 5.86 17.93
C ASP A 49 5.52 6.26 18.92
N ALA A 50 5.48 7.52 19.35
CA ALA A 50 4.47 8.02 20.31
C ALA A 50 3.04 8.02 19.74
N GLU A 51 2.89 7.95 18.42
CA GLU A 51 1.59 7.88 17.76
C GLU A 51 1.10 6.44 17.61
N CYS A 52 1.97 5.45 17.82
CA CYS A 52 1.58 4.04 17.90
C CYS A 52 0.97 3.74 19.27
N LYS A 53 -0.21 3.14 19.29
CA LYS A 53 -0.93 2.82 20.54
C LYS A 53 -1.24 1.35 20.66
N PHE A 54 -1.26 0.86 21.88
CA PHE A 54 -1.75 -0.48 22.18
C PHE A 54 -3.29 -0.47 22.25
N ASP A 55 -3.93 -1.43 21.60
CA ASP A 55 -5.38 -1.58 21.64
C ASP A 55 -5.78 -3.06 21.76
N VAL A 56 -6.97 -3.30 22.32
CA VAL A 56 -7.55 -4.64 22.48
C VAL A 56 -8.71 -4.75 21.51
N VAL A 57 -8.44 -5.36 20.36
CA VAL A 57 -9.46 -5.55 19.32
C VAL A 57 -10.25 -6.81 19.64
N THR A 58 -11.58 -6.69 19.66
CA THR A 58 -12.50 -7.82 19.85
C THR A 58 -13.12 -8.19 18.51
N SER A 59 -12.83 -9.39 18.01
CA SER A 59 -13.42 -9.94 16.78
C SER A 59 -14.12 -11.25 17.10
N VAL A 60 -15.43 -11.34 16.82
CA VAL A 60 -16.29 -12.55 16.94
C VAL A 60 -15.88 -13.49 18.09
N GLY A 61 -15.97 -13.01 19.34
CA GLY A 61 -15.69 -13.82 20.53
C GLY A 61 -14.21 -13.97 20.92
N GLU A 62 -13.28 -13.45 20.13
CA GLU A 62 -11.84 -13.45 20.40
C GLU A 62 -11.34 -12.04 20.74
N ARG A 63 -10.53 -11.92 21.81
CA ARG A 63 -9.85 -10.68 22.19
C ARG A 63 -8.38 -10.79 21.85
N THR A 64 -7.91 -9.93 20.96
CA THR A 64 -6.50 -9.91 20.55
C THR A 64 -5.90 -8.56 20.87
N THR A 65 -4.67 -8.59 21.39
CA THR A 65 -3.90 -7.38 21.69
C THR A 65 -3.07 -7.00 20.48
N VAL A 66 -3.19 -5.75 20.02
CA VAL A 66 -2.52 -5.29 18.80
C VAL A 66 -2.04 -3.85 18.92
N CYS A 67 -0.94 -3.53 18.24
CA CYS A 67 -0.54 -2.14 18.04
C CYS A 67 -1.32 -1.54 16.86
N VAL A 68 -1.84 -0.32 17.04
CA VAL A 68 -2.65 0.38 16.04
C VAL A 68 -1.93 1.66 15.61
N PRO A 69 -1.92 1.98 14.30
CA PRO A 69 -2.40 1.16 13.18
C PRO A 69 -1.44 0.03 12.78
N ARG A 70 -1.97 -1.18 12.55
CA ARG A 70 -1.20 -2.42 12.27
C ARG A 70 -0.32 -2.32 11.04
N GLU A 71 -0.68 -1.47 10.08
CA GLU A 71 0.07 -1.31 8.84
C GLU A 71 1.46 -0.70 9.07
N THR A 72 1.57 0.20 10.04
CA THR A 72 2.79 1.00 10.28
C THR A 72 3.40 0.80 11.65
N CYS A 73 2.64 0.26 12.61
CA CYS A 73 3.10 0.01 13.97
C CYS A 73 3.21 -1.49 14.24
N ALA A 74 4.20 -1.88 15.02
CA ALA A 74 4.41 -3.26 15.47
C ALA A 74 4.77 -3.29 16.95
N PHE A 75 4.52 -4.43 17.59
CA PHE A 75 4.96 -4.67 18.95
C PHE A 75 6.44 -5.05 18.93
N GLN A 76 7.28 -4.19 19.51
CA GLN A 76 8.72 -4.37 19.60
C GLN A 76 9.11 -4.14 21.05
N TYR A 77 9.34 -5.19 21.83
CA TYR A 77 9.77 -5.04 23.22
C TYR A 77 11.21 -4.54 23.30
N ARG A 78 11.47 -3.55 24.16
CA ARG A 78 12.81 -3.16 24.58
C ARG A 78 12.94 -3.24 26.10
N PHE A 79 14.11 -3.63 26.57
CA PHE A 79 14.39 -3.66 28.01
C PHE A 79 14.19 -2.27 28.61
N GLY A 80 13.34 -2.17 29.63
CA GLY A 80 12.91 -0.90 30.24
C GLY A 80 11.53 -0.41 29.79
N ASP A 81 10.86 -1.11 28.86
CA ASP A 81 9.46 -0.86 28.54
C ASP A 81 8.56 -1.42 29.65
N VAL A 82 8.16 -0.55 30.58
CA VAL A 82 7.29 -0.91 31.71
C VAL A 82 5.80 -0.92 31.30
N MET A 83 5.43 -0.16 30.27
CA MET A 83 4.06 -0.03 29.77
C MET A 83 3.94 -0.62 28.37
N LEU A 84 2.83 -1.31 28.08
CA LEU A 84 2.58 -1.92 26.76
C LEU A 84 2.55 -0.90 25.61
N ASP A 85 2.07 0.31 25.87
CA ASP A 85 2.12 1.41 24.90
C ASP A 85 3.55 1.74 24.46
N ARG A 86 4.54 1.58 25.34
CA ARG A 86 5.95 1.81 25.00
C ARG A 86 6.55 0.71 24.15
N CYS A 87 5.93 -0.48 24.13
CA CYS A 87 6.32 -1.56 23.23
C CYS A 87 5.83 -1.34 21.80
N CYS A 88 4.77 -0.56 21.59
CA CYS A 88 4.27 -0.25 20.25
C CYS A 88 5.14 0.82 19.58
N ARG A 89 5.77 0.45 18.45
CA ARG A 89 6.71 1.32 17.72
C ARG A 89 6.49 1.26 16.22
N LEU A 90 7.03 2.23 15.50
CA LEU A 90 7.00 2.21 14.05
C LEU A 90 7.79 1.02 13.48
N LYS A 91 7.25 0.42 12.44
CA LYS A 91 7.93 -0.58 11.62
C LYS A 91 9.10 0.06 10.88
N ALA A 92 10.16 -0.71 10.65
CA ALA A 92 11.26 -0.23 9.83
C ALA A 92 10.77 -0.05 8.36
N PRO A 93 11.29 0.95 7.63
CA PRO A 93 10.97 1.12 6.21
C PRO A 93 11.45 -0.10 5.42
N GLY A 94 10.52 -0.98 5.04
CA GLY A 94 10.81 -2.24 4.35
C GLY A 94 10.13 -3.47 4.99
N GLU A 95 9.66 -3.35 6.23
CA GLU A 95 8.85 -4.39 6.89
C GLU A 95 7.38 -4.24 6.49
N ALA A 96 7.09 -4.51 5.22
CA ALA A 96 5.72 -4.63 4.75
C ALA A 96 5.18 -6.04 5.06
N LEU A 97 4.08 -6.07 5.82
CA LEU A 97 3.08 -7.14 5.81
C LEU A 97 3.51 -8.57 6.18
N THR A 98 4.47 -8.77 7.09
CA THR A 98 4.56 -10.10 7.72
C THR A 98 3.51 -10.20 8.82
N ASP A 99 2.61 -11.16 8.63
CA ASP A 99 1.54 -11.62 9.50
C ASP A 99 1.96 -11.77 10.98
N PRO A 100 0.97 -11.75 11.90
CA PRO A 100 1.21 -11.81 13.35
C PRO A 100 2.13 -12.95 13.75
N VAL A 101 3.09 -12.64 14.62
CA VAL A 101 3.84 -13.62 15.41
C VAL A 101 2.82 -14.45 16.21
N PRO A 102 2.91 -15.79 16.18
CA PRO A 102 1.96 -16.69 16.86
C PRO A 102 1.93 -16.52 18.38
#